data_AF-A0A2W6AUY3-F1
#
_entry.id   AF-A0A2W6AUY3-F1
#
_cell.length_a   1.000
_cell.length_b   1.000
_cell.length_c   1.000
_cell.angle_alpha   90.00
_cell.angle_beta   90.00
_cell.angle_gamma   90.00
#
_symmetry.space_group_name_H-M   'P 1'
#
loop_
_entity.id
_entity.type
_entity.pdbx_description
1 polymer ?
#
loop_
_entity_poly.entity_id
_entity_poly.type
_entity_poly.pdbx_seq_one_letter_code
_entity_poly.pdbx_strand_id
1 'polypeptide(L)' 'MGGSHFSVLASLEESFPNVLLESMASAVRVAATKGWVVSEFIQDGVDSFLIPPGKSVPSLRQC' A
#
# COMPACT_ATOMS: atom_id res chain seq x y z
N MET A 1 22.06 1.55 4.80
CA MET A 1 21.04 1.02 3.87
C MET A 1 20.20 2.20 3.42
N GLY A 2 20.49 2.74 2.24
CA GLY A 2 19.90 3.99 1.74
C GLY A 2 19.32 3.76 0.36
N GLY A 3 18.03 3.46 0.31
CA GLY A 3 17.23 3.33 -0.89
C GLY A 3 15.76 3.31 -0.48
N SER A 4 14.94 4.17 -1.08
CA SER A 4 13.50 4.19 -0.81
C SER A 4 12.85 3.00 -1.52
N HIS A 5 12.64 1.91 -0.80
CA HIS A 5 11.91 0.74 -1.31
C HIS A 5 10.40 0.98 -1.13
N PHE A 6 9.62 0.64 -2.15
CA PHE A 6 8.15 0.79 -2.16
C PHE A 6 7.51 -0.40 -2.89
N SER A 7 6.40 -0.89 -2.36
CA SER A 7 5.62 -1.99 -2.95
C SER A 7 4.28 -1.49 -3.49
N VAL A 8 3.75 -2.14 -4.54
CA VAL A 8 2.44 -1.82 -5.11
C VAL A 8 1.55 -3.06 -5.08
N LEU A 9 0.38 -2.94 -4.45
CA LEU A 9 -0.66 -3.96 -4.44
C LEU A 9 -1.87 -3.45 -5.23
N ALA A 10 -1.85 -3.66 -6.54
CA ALA A 10 -2.87 -3.14 -7.46
C ALA A 10 -4.04 -4.11 -7.71
N SER A 11 -4.25 -5.07 -6.84
CA SER A 11 -5.36 -6.04 -6.97
C SER A 11 -6.70 -5.37 -6.69
N LEU A 12 -7.78 -5.93 -7.24
CA LEU A 12 -9.15 -5.48 -6.98
C LEU A 12 -9.82 -6.30 -5.87
N GLU A 13 -9.36 -7.53 -5.65
CA GLU A 13 -9.91 -8.46 -4.68
C GLU A 13 -8.78 -9.28 -4.05
N GLU A 14 -8.71 -9.28 -2.73
CA GLU A 14 -7.83 -10.14 -1.95
C GLU A 14 -8.68 -10.88 -0.92
N SER A 15 -8.57 -12.21 -0.89
CA SER A 15 -9.08 -12.98 0.26
C SER A 15 -8.31 -12.64 1.53
N PHE A 16 -6.98 -12.55 1.44
CA PHE A 16 -6.12 -12.11 2.53
C PHE A 16 -4.81 -11.51 1.99
N PRO A 17 -4.43 -10.26 2.37
CA PRO A 17 -3.35 -9.55 1.73
C PRO A 17 -1.97 -9.90 2.33
N ASN A 18 -1.50 -11.13 2.13
CA ASN A 18 -0.20 -11.58 2.67
C ASN A 18 0.98 -10.71 2.21
N VAL A 19 1.02 -10.36 0.92
CA VAL A 19 2.10 -9.52 0.35
C VAL A 19 2.12 -8.11 0.96
N LEU A 20 0.96 -7.57 1.33
CA LEU A 20 0.87 -6.31 2.08
C LEU A 20 1.55 -6.46 3.45
N LEU A 21 1.20 -7.51 4.18
CA LEU A 21 1.71 -7.77 5.54
C LEU A 21 3.22 -8.01 5.52
N GLU A 22 3.73 -8.75 4.55
CA GLU A 22 5.17 -8.97 4.36
C GLU A 22 5.92 -7.66 4.06
N SER A 23 5.34 -6.79 3.22
CA SER A 23 5.91 -5.47 2.92
C SER A 23 5.93 -4.59 4.16
N MET A 24 4.84 -4.55 4.92
CA MET A 24 4.76 -3.80 6.18
C MET A 24 5.73 -4.33 7.24
N ALA A 25 5.87 -5.65 7.39
CA ALA A 25 6.83 -6.27 8.29
C ALA A 25 8.28 -5.96 7.91
N SER A 26 8.54 -5.72 6.62
CA SER A 26 9.83 -5.29 6.09
C SER A 26 10.06 -3.77 6.16
N ALA A 27 9.14 -3.03 6.82
CA ALA A 27 9.15 -1.57 6.89
C ALA A 27 9.14 -0.88 5.50
N VAL A 28 8.51 -1.52 4.51
CA VAL A 28 8.34 -1.00 3.15
C VAL A 28 6.95 -0.39 3.02
N ARG A 29 6.87 0.88 2.60
CA ARG A 29 5.60 1.55 2.30
C ARG A 29 4.92 0.91 1.09
N VAL A 30 3.59 0.84 1.13
CA VAL A 30 2.78 0.19 0.08
C VAL A 30 1.77 1.17 -0.52
N ALA A 31 1.62 1.17 -1.84
CA ALA A 31 0.44 1.70 -2.51
C ALA A 31 -0.50 0.53 -2.77
N ALA A 32 -1.63 0.48 -2.09
CA ALA A 32 -2.60 -0.58 -2.27
C ALA A 32 -3.90 -0.02 -2.86
N THR A 33 -4.56 -0.81 -3.70
CA THR A 33 -5.92 -0.49 -4.13
C THR A 33 -6.83 -0.44 -2.91
N LYS A 34 -7.72 0.56 -2.86
CA LYS A 34 -8.73 0.71 -1.82
C LYS A 34 -9.78 -0.40 -1.94
N GLY A 35 -9.53 -1.51 -1.26
CA GLY A 35 -10.46 -2.62 -1.05
C GLY A 35 -10.92 -2.71 0.40
N TRP A 36 -11.98 -3.48 0.66
CA TRP A 36 -12.55 -3.64 2.00
C TRP A 36 -11.52 -4.18 3.01
N VAL A 37 -10.95 -5.34 2.71
CA VAL A 37 -10.00 -6.03 3.61
C VAL A 37 -8.70 -5.25 3.76
N VAL A 38 -8.18 -4.69 2.67
CA VAL A 38 -6.91 -3.93 2.67
C VAL A 38 -7.02 -2.65 3.52
N SER A 39 -8.19 -2.00 3.53
CA SER A 39 -8.42 -0.76 4.28
C SER A 39 -8.40 -0.95 5.80
N GLU A 40 -8.55 -2.19 6.29
CA GLU A 40 -8.47 -2.50 7.72
C GLU A 40 -7.01 -2.52 8.24
N PHE A 41 -6.03 -2.72 7.34
CA PHE A 41 -4.61 -2.82 7.70
C PHE A 41 -3.84 -1.53 7.45
N ILE A 42 -4.35 -0.61 6.63
CA ILE A 42 -3.65 0.60 6.21
C ILE A 42 -4.35 1.84 6.76
N GLN A 43 -3.61 2.67 7.50
CA GLN A 43 -3.99 4.05 7.74
C GLN A 43 -3.48 4.94 6.61
N ASP A 44 -4.41 5.42 5.78
CA ASP A 44 -4.11 6.20 4.56
C ASP A 44 -3.25 7.43 4.86
N GLY A 45 -2.10 7.52 4.17
CA GLY A 45 -1.16 8.63 4.29
C GLY A 45 -0.25 8.61 5.52
N VAL A 46 -0.43 7.66 6.44
CA VAL A 46 0.42 7.50 7.63
C VAL A 46 1.41 6.36 7.40
N ASP A 47 0.88 5.14 7.32
CA ASP A 47 1.67 3.93 7.16
C ASP A 47 1.88 3.59 5.68
N SER A 48 0.87 3.85 4.84
CA SER A 48 0.83 3.48 3.42
C SER A 48 -0.31 4.23 2.71
N PHE A 49 -0.44 4.07 1.38
CA PHE A 49 -1.43 4.79 0.57
C PHE A 49 -2.54 3.87 0.09
N LEU A 50 -3.80 4.29 0.26
CA LEU A 50 -4.99 3.62 -0.27
C LEU A 50 -5.51 4.36 -1.50
N ILE A 51 -5.53 3.67 -2.64
CA ILE A 51 -5.83 4.28 -3.95
C ILE A 51 -7.12 3.67 -4.52
N PRO A 52 -8.17 4.45 -4.77
CA PRO A 52 -9.34 3.93 -5.47
C PRO A 52 -8.96 3.34 -6.85
N PRO A 53 -9.61 2.25 -7.29
CA PRO A 53 -9.31 1.64 -8.57
C PRO A 53 -9.51 2.64 -9.72
N GLY A 54 -8.59 2.64 -10.68
CA GLY A 54 -8.59 3.57 -11.81
C GLY A 54 -8.18 5.01 -11.47
N LYS A 55 -7.72 5.27 -10.24
CA LYS A 55 -7.11 6.55 -9.85
C LYS A 55 -5.61 6.40 -9.66
N SER A 56 -4.88 7.49 -9.84
CA SER A 56 -3.47 7.62 -9.44
C SER A 56 -3.37 8.49 -8.19
N VAL A 57 -2.37 8.22 -7.34
CA VAL A 57 -2.07 9.08 -6.19
C VAL A 57 -1.18 10.26 -6.58
N PRO A 58 -1.22 11.36 -5.80
CA PRO A 58 -0.24 12.41 -5.90
C PRO A 58 1.16 11.83 -5.67
N SER A 59 2.12 12.29 -6.46
CA SER A 59 3.57 12.02 -6.38
C SER A 59 4.03 11.42 -5.04
N LEU A 60 4.46 10.15 -5.05
CA LEU A 60 5.05 9.38 -3.93
C LEU A 60 6.38 9.98 -3.38
N ARG A 61 6.73 11.21 -3.76
CA ARG A 61 7.94 11.94 -3.36
C ARG A 61 7.90 12.56 -1.96
N GLN A 62 6.84 12.34 -1.19
CA GLN A 62 6.71 12.88 0.17
C GLN A 62 7.28 11.94 1.26
N CYS A 63 8.24 11.09 0.90
CA CYS A 63 9.03 10.29 1.85
C CYS A 63 10.34 11.01 2.18
#